data_AF-A0A151R554-F1
#
_entry.id   AF-A0A151R554-F1
#
_cell.length_a   1.000
_cell.length_b   1.000
_cell.length_c   1.000
_cell.angle_alpha   90.00
_cell.angle_beta   90.00
_cell.angle_gamma   90.00
#
_symmetry.space_group_name_H-M   'P 1'
#
loop_
_entity.id
_entity.type
_entity.pdbx_description
1 polymer ?
#
loop_
_entity_poly.entity_id
_entity_poly.type
_entity_poly.pdbx_seq_one_letter_code
_entity_poly.pdbx_strand_id
1 'polypeptide(L)'
;MVVAEFDHDPKYPEPDEHEKRGPCGKFSTLRMLTHKLRHCEKAARSVSVPVSSQCCNDLAKVSIPCLYDVFSSDAFKKVGVDPKIAITIPHRCHKPRGTYLS
;
A
#
# COMPACT_ATOMS: atom_id res chain seq x y z
N MET A 1 8.26 25.61 49.44
CA MET A 1 7.65 24.32 49.09
C MET A 1 6.83 24.54 47.84
N VAL A 2 7.29 23.95 46.72
CA VAL A 2 6.56 23.41 45.55
C VAL A 2 5.42 24.23 44.91
N VAL A 3 5.33 24.45 43.59
CA VAL A 3 5.88 23.75 42.41
C VAL A 3 6.11 24.75 41.26
N ALA A 4 7.14 24.50 40.46
CA ALA A 4 7.28 25.02 39.11
C ALA A 4 6.58 24.08 38.10
N GLU A 5 6.34 24.61 36.89
CA GLU A 5 6.05 23.88 35.64
C GLU A 5 4.61 23.40 35.42
N PHE A 6 3.83 24.23 34.69
CA PHE A 6 2.69 23.80 33.89
C PHE A 6 2.65 24.65 32.61
N ASP A 7 3.58 24.41 31.70
CA ASP A 7 3.35 24.73 30.29
C ASP A 7 3.42 23.41 29.53
N HIS A 8 2.28 22.71 29.57
CA HIS A 8 2.03 21.55 28.73
C HIS A 8 1.88 22.07 27.30
N ASP A 9 2.97 21.99 26.55
CA ASP A 9 3.03 22.15 25.10
C ASP A 9 1.81 21.42 24.47
N PRO A 10 0.83 22.13 23.89
CA PRO A 10 -0.20 21.50 23.11
C PRO A 10 0.42 21.10 21.78
N LYS A 11 0.99 19.89 21.79
CA LYS A 11 1.04 18.90 20.71
C LYS A 11 0.64 19.48 19.35
N TYR A 12 1.65 19.64 18.49
CA TYR A 12 1.56 19.78 17.04
C TYR A 12 0.15 19.52 16.48
N PRO A 13 -0.44 20.45 15.71
CA PRO A 13 -1.78 20.26 15.19
C PRO A 13 -1.85 18.92 14.47
N GLU A 14 -2.67 18.00 15.00
CA GLU A 14 -2.95 16.74 14.32
C GLU A 14 -3.54 17.12 12.96
N PRO A 15 -2.93 16.67 11.85
CA PRO A 15 -3.34 17.13 10.53
C PRO A 15 -4.79 16.73 10.30
N ASP A 16 -5.62 17.75 10.14
CA ASP A 16 -7.05 17.71 9.85
C ASP A 16 -7.39 16.60 8.84
N GLU A 17 -8.16 15.61 9.28
CA GLU A 17 -8.53 14.40 8.53
C GLU A 17 -9.58 14.67 7.43
N HIS A 18 -9.62 15.87 6.85
CA HIS A 18 -10.44 16.16 5.67
C HIS A 18 -9.67 16.90 4.57
N GLU A 19 -9.56 16.24 3.42
CA GLU A 19 -9.32 16.81 2.08
C GLU A 19 -7.88 17.03 1.59
N LYS A 20 -7.03 16.02 1.79
CA LYS A 20 -6.29 15.49 0.62
C LYS A 20 -6.48 13.98 0.56
N ARG A 21 -7.51 13.52 -0.16
CA ARG A 21 -7.56 12.11 -0.58
C ARG A 21 -6.26 11.84 -1.33
N GLY A 22 -5.36 11.08 -0.71
CA GLY A 22 -4.10 10.68 -1.32
C GLY A 22 -4.35 9.90 -2.61
N PRO A 23 -3.29 9.49 -3.33
CA PRO A 23 -3.44 8.81 -4.62
C PRO A 23 -4.25 7.51 -4.57
N CYS A 24 -4.40 6.93 -3.37
CA CYS A 24 -5.24 5.76 -3.06
C CYS A 24 -6.72 6.09 -2.75
N GLY A 25 -7.13 7.36 -2.84
CA GLY A 25 -8.51 7.81 -2.65
C GLY A 25 -8.99 7.63 -1.21
N LYS A 26 -10.01 6.78 -1.02
CA LYS A 26 -10.62 6.49 0.29
C LYS A 26 -9.85 5.45 1.12
N PHE A 27 -8.82 4.83 0.55
CA PHE A 27 -8.03 3.80 1.22
C PHE A 27 -6.68 4.36 1.64
N SER A 28 -6.28 4.14 2.89
CA SER A 28 -4.92 4.40 3.36
C SER A 28 -3.93 3.39 2.76
N THR A 29 -2.66 3.77 2.62
CA THR A 29 -1.59 2.90 2.10
C THR A 29 -1.46 1.59 2.89
N LEU A 30 -1.62 1.64 4.22
CA LEU A 30 -1.66 0.45 5.06
C LEU A 30 -2.81 -0.50 4.68
N ARG A 31 -4.02 0.03 4.51
CA ARG A 31 -5.21 -0.77 4.16
C ARG A 31 -5.09 -1.35 2.75
N MET A 32 -4.48 -0.61 1.83
CA MET A 32 -4.11 -1.11 0.51
C MET A 32 -3.19 -2.33 0.63
N LEU A 33 -2.12 -2.22 1.42
CA LEU A 33 -1.15 -3.28 1.61
C LEU A 33 -1.75 -4.54 2.27
N THR A 34 -2.51 -4.37 3.35
CA THR A 34 -3.02 -5.48 4.17
C THR A 34 -4.30 -6.13 3.66
N HIS A 35 -5.15 -5.41 2.92
CA HIS A 35 -6.43 -5.95 2.42
C HIS A 35 -6.47 -6.12 0.90
N LYS A 36 -5.89 -5.20 0.12
CA LYS A 36 -5.97 -5.24 -1.35
C LYS A 36 -4.80 -5.99 -1.96
N LEU A 37 -3.59 -5.77 -1.46
CA LEU A 37 -2.37 -6.38 -1.99
C LEU A 37 -1.95 -7.64 -1.23
N ARG A 38 -2.75 -8.11 -0.27
CA ARG A 38 -2.48 -9.34 0.50
C ARG A 38 -2.24 -10.55 -0.40
N HIS A 39 -3.04 -10.71 -1.45
CA HIS A 39 -2.89 -11.83 -2.40
C HIS A 39 -1.60 -11.75 -3.24
N CYS A 40 -0.94 -10.59 -3.25
CA CYS A 40 0.31 -10.36 -3.97
C CYS A 40 1.54 -10.66 -3.11
N GLU A 41 1.41 -10.82 -1.78
CA GLU A 41 2.54 -10.90 -0.86
C GLU A 41 3.56 -11.97 -1.26
N LYS A 42 3.11 -13.19 -1.58
CA LYS A 42 4.01 -14.28 -1.98
C LYS A 42 4.78 -13.96 -3.26
N ALA A 43 4.11 -13.34 -4.24
CA ALA A 43 4.75 -12.92 -5.49
C ALA A 43 5.63 -11.66 -5.30
N ALA A 44 5.36 -10.86 -4.27
CA ALA A 44 6.16 -9.70 -3.91
C ALA A 44 7.50 -10.10 -3.27
N ARG A 45 7.56 -11.26 -2.62
CA ARG A 45 8.78 -11.77 -1.99
C ARG A 45 9.74 -12.44 -2.98
N SER A 46 9.27 -12.92 -4.13
CA SER A 46 10.13 -13.57 -5.13
C SER A 46 9.59 -13.48 -6.56
N VAL A 47 10.48 -13.15 -7.50
CA VAL A 47 10.20 -13.17 -8.95
C VAL A 47 9.90 -14.56 -9.50
N SER A 48 10.28 -15.64 -8.81
CA SER A 48 9.99 -17.01 -9.26
C SER A 48 8.56 -17.44 -8.94
N VAL A 49 7.91 -16.80 -7.96
CA VAL A 49 6.57 -17.18 -7.52
C VAL A 49 5.54 -16.62 -8.49
N PRO A 50 4.63 -17.45 -9.06
CA PRO A 50 3.60 -16.96 -9.97
C PRO A 50 2.63 -16.02 -9.26
N VAL A 51 2.16 -15.01 -9.99
CA VAL A 51 1.16 -14.06 -9.46
C VAL A 51 -0.22 -14.73 -9.49
N SER A 52 -0.94 -14.68 -8.37
CA SER A 52 -2.31 -15.19 -8.33
C SER A 52 -3.25 -14.35 -9.20
N SER A 53 -4.25 -14.98 -9.81
CA SER A 53 -5.30 -14.26 -10.56
C SER A 53 -5.97 -13.19 -9.71
N GLN A 54 -6.20 -13.49 -8.43
CA GLN A 54 -6.78 -12.57 -7.46
C GLN A 54 -5.90 -11.32 -7.26
N CYS A 55 -4.59 -11.48 -7.09
CA CYS A 55 -3.66 -10.36 -6.98
C CYS A 55 -3.74 -9.43 -8.20
N CYS A 56 -3.78 -9.99 -9.42
CA CYS A 56 -3.88 -9.18 -10.63
C CYS A 56 -5.24 -8.45 -10.75
N ASN A 57 -6.33 -9.12 -10.35
CA ASN A 57 -7.66 -8.49 -10.32
C ASN A 57 -7.74 -7.36 -9.31
N ASP A 58 -7.07 -7.51 -8.16
CA ASP A 58 -7.00 -6.47 -7.14
C ASP A 58 -6.12 -5.31 -7.64
N LEU A 59 -4.93 -5.58 -8.19
CA LEU A 59 -4.03 -4.58 -8.78
C LEU A 59 -4.67 -3.79 -9.92
N ALA A 60 -5.52 -4.41 -10.75
CA ALA A 60 -6.22 -3.73 -11.83
C ALA A 60 -7.19 -2.63 -11.34
N LYS A 61 -7.57 -2.66 -10.06
CA LYS A 61 -8.43 -1.66 -9.40
C LYS A 61 -7.62 -0.59 -8.67
N VAL A 62 -6.29 -0.71 -8.65
CA VAL A 62 -5.37 0.22 -7.99
C VAL A 62 -4.70 1.09 -9.03
N SER A 63 -4.72 2.40 -8.81
CA SER A 63 -3.99 3.33 -9.67
C SER A 63 -2.48 3.18 -9.46
N ILE A 64 -1.69 3.35 -10.52
CA ILE A 64 -0.22 3.41 -10.44
C ILE A 64 0.28 4.42 -9.39
N PRO A 65 -0.24 5.66 -9.29
CA PRO A 65 0.20 6.58 -8.24
C PRO A 65 -0.08 6.06 -6.83
N CYS A 66 -1.19 5.34 -6.60
CA CYS A 66 -1.46 4.71 -5.30
C CYS A 66 -0.43 3.61 -4.99
N LEU A 67 -0.07 2.79 -5.99
CA LEU A 67 0.95 1.75 -5.83
C LEU A 67 2.30 2.32 -5.42
N TYR A 68 2.76 3.39 -6.06
CA TYR A 68 4.00 4.06 -5.68
C TYR A 68 3.94 4.58 -4.24
N ASP A 69 2.83 5.19 -3.84
CA ASP A 69 2.63 5.70 -2.48
C ASP A 69 2.64 4.57 -1.43
N VAL A 70 2.01 3.43 -1.75
CA VAL A 70 2.08 2.22 -0.92
C VAL A 70 3.53 1.76 -0.77
N PHE A 71 4.29 1.65 -1.86
CA PHE A 71 5.69 1.20 -1.81
C PHE A 71 6.60 2.18 -1.07
N SER A 72 6.27 3.47 -1.06
CA SER A 72 6.99 4.50 -0.31
C SER A 72 6.60 4.56 1.17
N SER A 73 5.47 3.96 1.57
CA SER A 73 4.96 4.01 2.94
C SER A 73 5.81 3.22 3.93
N ASP A 74 5.84 3.66 5.19
CA ASP A 74 6.53 2.93 6.26
C ASP A 74 5.90 1.57 6.56
N ALA A 75 4.61 1.42 6.26
CA ALA A 75 3.94 0.12 6.31
C ALA A 75 4.62 -0.89 5.38
N PHE A 76 4.93 -0.50 4.14
CA PHE A 76 5.59 -1.38 3.17
C PHE A 76 7.02 -1.75 3.61
N LYS A 77 7.79 -0.78 4.12
CA LYS A 77 9.13 -1.01 4.66
C LYS A 77 9.14 -2.05 5.78
N LYS A 78 8.13 -2.02 6.66
CA LYS A 78 8.00 -2.96 7.80
C LYS A 78 7.72 -4.41 7.39
N VAL A 79 7.15 -4.66 6.20
CA VAL A 79 6.84 -6.03 5.73
C VAL A 79 8.09 -6.79 5.25
N GLY A 80 9.22 -6.09 5.08
CA GLY A 80 10.48 -6.69 4.66
C GLY A 80 10.43 -7.29 3.25
N VAL A 81 9.63 -6.68 2.37
CA VAL A 81 9.53 -7.05 0.95
C VAL A 81 10.47 -6.15 0.16
N ASP A 82 11.22 -6.73 -0.78
CA ASP A 82 12.08 -5.95 -1.67
C ASP A 82 11.21 -5.16 -2.67
N PRO A 83 11.26 -3.81 -2.66
CA PRO A 83 10.51 -2.99 -3.60
C PRO A 83 10.87 -3.29 -5.07
N LYS A 84 12.10 -3.72 -5.35
CA LYS A 84 12.54 -4.11 -6.71
C LYS A 84 11.81 -5.35 -7.22
N ILE A 85 11.41 -6.25 -6.32
CA ILE A 85 10.62 -7.43 -6.67
C ILE A 85 9.14 -7.04 -6.77
N ALA A 86 8.63 -6.27 -5.81
CA ALA A 86 7.23 -5.87 -5.77
C ALA A 86 6.79 -5.04 -7.00
N ILE A 87 7.66 -4.16 -7.51
CA ILE A 87 7.38 -3.37 -8.71
C ILE A 87 7.28 -4.23 -9.98
N THR A 88 7.77 -5.47 -9.97
CA THR A 88 7.59 -6.41 -11.09
C THR A 88 6.20 -7.02 -11.14
N ILE A 89 5.45 -7.04 -10.04
CA ILE A 89 4.14 -7.73 -9.98
C ILE A 89 3.15 -7.17 -11.01
N PRO A 90 2.97 -5.83 -11.17
CA PRO A 90 2.10 -5.29 -12.21
C PRO A 90 2.48 -5.75 -13.63
N HIS A 91 3.78 -5.87 -13.93
CA HIS A 91 4.26 -6.35 -15.22
C HIS A 91 3.99 -7.85 -15.43
N ARG A 92 4.07 -8.64 -14.36
CA ARG A 92 3.81 -10.09 -14.40
C ARG A 92 2.32 -10.42 -14.47
N CYS A 93 1.45 -9.45 -14.22
CA CYS A 93 0.02 -9.55 -14.47
C CYS A 93 -0.29 -9.44 -15.97
N HIS A 94 0.14 -10.44 -16.74
CA HIS A 94 -0.27 -10.60 -18.14
C HIS A 94 -1.71 -11.13 -18.20
N LYS A 95 -2.69 -10.23 -18.11
CA LYS A 95 -4.06 -10.50 -18.54
C LYS A 95 -4.41 -9.45 -19.60
N PRO A 96 -4.49 -9.79 -20.90
CA PRO A 96 -5.35 -9.02 -21.79
C PRO A 96 -6.73 -8.99 -21.14
N ARG A 97 -7.34 -7.81 -21.02
CA ARG A 97 -8.74 -7.66 -20.61
C ARG A 97 -9.60 -8.52 -21.53
N GLY A 98 -9.98 -9.73 -21.13
CA GLY A 98 -10.84 -10.57 -21.97
C GLY A 98 -10.71 -12.09 -21.89
N THR A 99 -9.93 -12.72 -21.01
CA THR A 99 -10.07 -14.17 -20.79
C THR A 99 -10.98 -14.45 -19.61
N TYR A 100 -12.28 -14.38 -19.86
CA TYR A 100 -13.28 -15.14 -19.11
C TYR A 100 -12.92 -16.61 -19.38
N LEU A 101 -12.22 -17.26 -18.45
CA LEU A 101 -12.00 -18.70 -18.55
C LEU A 101 -13.28 -19.37 -18.05
N SER A 102 -13.83 -20.19 -18.94
CA SER A 102 -15.01 -21.04 -18.81
C SER A 102 -15.04 -21.90 -17.55
#